data_AF-A0A2N5FHN8-F1
#
_entry.id   AF-A0A2N5FHN8-F1
#
_cell.length_a   1.000
_cell.length_b   1.000
_cell.length_c   1.000
_cell.angle_alpha   90.00
_cell.angle_beta   90.00
_cell.angle_gamma   90.00
#
_symmetry.space_group_name_H-M   'P 1'
#
loop_
_entity.id
_entity.type
_entity.pdbx_description
1 polymer ?
#
loop_
_entity_poly.entity_id
_entity_poly.type
_entity_poly.pdbx_seq_one_letter_code
_entity_poly.pdbx_strand_id
1 'polypeptide(L)'
;MISANKPFSQSEYELYFTYNELLNSIEEGFTYLIQSFEVIEYTEGERVMNDIIDAFVQIDSIHSGMYDAANEDEPLQQQILLFDRIIDELMPFTTSKDDSIILQSYIKDKLFTLFLEWKKEIQAHIMPYILH
;
A
#
# COMPACT_ATOMS: atom_id res chain seq x y z
N MET A 1 20.09 -18.11 17.88
CA MET A 1 21.20 -18.49 16.99
C MET A 1 21.11 -17.62 15.78
N ILE A 2 22.09 -16.76 15.55
CA ILE A 2 22.11 -15.80 14.44
C ILE A 2 22.51 -16.61 13.19
N SER A 3 21.54 -16.92 12.33
CA SER A 3 21.78 -17.50 11.01
C SER A 3 22.58 -16.50 10.17
N ALA A 4 23.42 -17.01 9.28
CA ALA A 4 24.44 -16.25 8.57
C ALA A 4 23.82 -15.09 7.76
N ASN A 5 24.09 -13.85 8.17
CA ASN A 5 23.68 -12.62 7.47
C ASN A 5 24.18 -12.65 6.02
N LYS A 6 23.28 -12.91 5.08
CA LYS A 6 23.41 -12.42 3.71
C LYS A 6 23.61 -10.90 3.80
N PRO A 7 24.67 -10.33 3.20
CA PRO A 7 24.82 -8.88 3.17
C PRO A 7 23.64 -8.28 2.42
N PHE A 8 22.92 -7.36 3.06
CA PHE A 8 21.85 -6.60 2.45
C PHE A 8 22.42 -5.84 1.25
N SER A 9 21.90 -6.16 0.06
CA SER A 9 22.41 -5.68 -1.22
C SER A 9 21.83 -4.32 -1.58
N GLN A 10 22.53 -3.58 -2.43
CA GLN A 10 22.04 -2.31 -2.99
C GLN A 10 20.67 -2.48 -3.68
N SER A 11 20.46 -3.60 -4.36
CA SER A 11 19.17 -3.92 -4.99
C SER A 11 18.05 -4.16 -3.99
N GLU A 12 18.33 -4.75 -2.82
CA GLU A 12 17.33 -4.94 -1.76
C GLU A 12 17.03 -3.60 -1.06
N TYR A 13 18.03 -2.73 -0.89
CA TYR A 13 17.83 -1.36 -0.42
C TYR A 13 16.92 -0.58 -1.35
N GLU A 14 17.23 -0.57 -2.65
CA GLU A 14 16.43 0.13 -3.66
C GLU A 14 15.00 -0.40 -3.70
N LEU A 15 14.81 -1.72 -3.61
CA LEU A 15 13.49 -2.34 -3.54
C LEU A 15 12.68 -1.83 -2.32
N TYR A 16 13.24 -1.90 -1.11
CA TYR A 16 12.55 -1.42 0.10
C TYR A 16 12.32 0.08 0.12
N PHE A 17 13.26 0.85 -0.41
CA PHE A 17 13.13 2.30 -0.52
C PHE A 17 12.00 2.68 -1.48
N THR A 18 11.99 2.12 -2.69
CA THR A 18 10.94 2.38 -3.68
C THR A 18 9.58 1.86 -3.19
N TYR A 19 9.55 0.72 -2.50
CA TYR A 19 8.35 0.21 -1.86
C TYR A 19 7.79 1.21 -0.83
N ASN A 20 8.64 1.74 0.04
CA ASN A 20 8.26 2.74 1.03
C ASN A 20 7.71 4.02 0.38
N GLU A 21 8.36 4.51 -0.67
CA GLU A 21 7.90 5.70 -1.40
C GLU A 21 6.53 5.48 -2.04
N LEU A 22 6.31 4.30 -2.65
CA LEU A 22 5.01 3.96 -3.23
C LEU A 22 3.90 3.95 -2.17
N LEU A 23 4.16 3.42 -0.98
CA LEU A 23 3.21 3.48 0.15
C LEU A 23 2.91 4.92 0.61
N ASN A 24 3.89 5.82 0.53
CA ASN A 24 3.70 7.24 0.83
C ASN A 24 2.83 7.91 -0.24
N SER A 25 3.11 7.68 -1.51
CA SER A 25 2.31 8.22 -2.61
C SER A 25 0.86 7.74 -2.58
N ILE A 26 0.59 6.49 -2.19
CA ILE A 26 -0.78 5.98 -2.04
C ILE A 26 -1.52 6.68 -0.89
N GLU A 27 -0.87 6.91 0.26
CA GLU A 27 -1.47 7.67 1.37
C GLU A 27 -1.84 9.10 0.95
N GLU A 28 -0.93 9.77 0.22
CA GLU A 28 -1.19 11.10 -0.33
C GLU A 28 -2.37 11.08 -1.31
N GLY A 29 -2.42 10.06 -2.18
CA GLY A 29 -3.54 9.83 -3.11
C GLY A 29 -4.87 9.68 -2.37
N PHE A 30 -4.94 8.84 -1.34
CA PHE A 30 -6.15 8.69 -0.51
C PHE A 30 -6.53 10.01 0.18
N THR A 31 -5.55 10.73 0.72
CA THR A 31 -5.80 12.01 1.39
C THR A 31 -6.42 13.02 0.43
N TYR A 32 -5.86 13.15 -0.77
CA TYR A 32 -6.41 14.01 -1.83
C TYR A 32 -7.81 13.55 -2.26
N LEU A 33 -8.00 12.25 -2.48
CA LEU A 33 -9.28 11.67 -2.89
C LEU A 33 -10.38 11.96 -1.85
N ILE A 34 -10.10 11.74 -0.57
CA ILE A 34 -11.05 11.99 0.52
C ILE A 34 -11.38 13.48 0.62
N GLN A 35 -10.38 14.36 0.51
CA GLN A 35 -10.61 15.81 0.46
C GLN A 35 -11.49 16.21 -0.73
N SER A 36 -11.36 15.51 -1.87
CA SER A 36 -12.16 15.79 -3.05
C SER A 36 -13.65 15.51 -2.90
N PHE A 37 -14.04 14.67 -1.93
CA PHE A 37 -15.45 14.37 -1.67
C PHE A 37 -16.19 15.55 -1.04
N GLU A 38 -15.47 16.44 -0.35
CA GLU A 38 -16.05 17.53 0.44
C GLU A 38 -15.85 18.90 -0.23
N VAL A 39 -14.92 19.04 -1.19
CA VAL A 39 -14.48 20.33 -1.73
C VAL A 39 -14.57 20.38 -3.26
N ILE A 40 -15.38 21.31 -3.79
CA ILE A 40 -15.63 21.49 -5.24
C ILE A 40 -14.35 21.79 -6.05
N GLU A 41 -13.31 22.37 -5.42
CA GLU A 41 -12.05 22.71 -6.08
C GLU A 41 -11.21 21.48 -6.50
N TYR A 42 -11.52 20.30 -5.97
CA TYR A 42 -10.82 19.05 -6.30
C TYR A 42 -11.60 18.30 -7.39
N THR A 43 -11.20 18.46 -8.64
CA THR A 43 -11.91 17.90 -9.81
C THR A 43 -11.42 16.52 -10.25
N GLU A 44 -10.26 16.10 -9.74
CA GLU A 44 -9.53 14.94 -10.27
C GLU A 44 -9.77 13.65 -9.47
N GLY A 45 -10.82 13.58 -8.64
CA GLY A 45 -11.07 12.44 -7.75
C GLY A 45 -11.15 11.10 -8.48
N GLU A 46 -11.79 11.03 -9.65
CA GLU A 46 -11.84 9.80 -10.46
C GLU A 46 -10.45 9.39 -10.98
N ARG A 47 -9.63 10.36 -11.42
CA ARG A 47 -8.27 10.09 -11.87
C ARG A 47 -7.39 9.57 -10.74
N VAL A 48 -7.44 10.24 -9.58
CA VAL A 48 -6.67 9.84 -8.40
C VAL A 48 -7.10 8.47 -7.87
N MET A 49 -8.39 8.14 -7.96
CA MET A 49 -8.86 6.78 -7.64
C MET A 49 -8.19 5.73 -8.56
N ASN A 50 -8.16 5.98 -9.87
CA ASN A 50 -7.49 5.07 -10.81
C ASN A 50 -5.99 4.97 -10.52
N ASP A 51 -5.33 6.08 -10.22
CA ASP A 51 -3.90 6.11 -9.85
C ASP A 51 -3.63 5.26 -8.58
N ILE A 52 -4.52 5.29 -7.58
CA ILE A 52 -4.43 4.44 -6.38
C ILE A 52 -4.59 2.96 -6.73
N ILE A 53 -5.55 2.62 -7.58
CA ILE A 53 -5.77 1.24 -8.03
C ILE A 53 -4.54 0.72 -8.79
N ASP A 54 -3.99 1.52 -9.71
CA ASP A 54 -2.79 1.18 -10.46
C ASP A 54 -1.57 1.02 -9.54
N ALA A 55 -1.48 1.84 -8.49
CA ALA A 55 -0.43 1.71 -7.47
C ALA A 55 -0.58 0.42 -6.64
N PHE A 56 -1.81 -0.01 -6.32
CA PHE A 56 -2.02 -1.29 -5.67
C PHE A 56 -1.65 -2.49 -6.54
N VAL A 57 -1.94 -2.44 -7.84
CA VAL A 57 -1.46 -3.46 -8.79
C VAL A 57 0.06 -3.49 -8.85
N GLN A 58 0.71 -2.32 -8.80
CA GLN A 58 2.18 -2.25 -8.75
C GLN A 58 2.73 -2.88 -7.46
N ILE A 59 2.12 -2.62 -6.31
CA ILE A 59 2.48 -3.26 -5.02
C ILE A 59 2.39 -4.79 -5.13
N ASP A 60 1.26 -5.31 -5.62
CA ASP A 60 1.06 -6.75 -5.81
C ASP A 60 2.16 -7.36 -6.69
N SER A 61 2.49 -6.68 -7.80
CA SER A 61 3.49 -7.16 -8.74
C SER A 61 4.90 -7.31 -8.15
N ILE A 62 5.24 -6.52 -7.12
CA ILE A 62 6.57 -6.53 -6.47
C ILE A 62 6.61 -7.35 -5.19
N HIS A 63 5.47 -7.87 -4.71
CA HIS A 63 5.38 -8.63 -3.47
C HIS A 63 6.16 -9.94 -3.47
N SER A 64 6.24 -10.62 -4.62
CA SER A 64 7.12 -11.79 -4.76
C SER A 64 8.59 -11.44 -4.47
N GLY A 65 9.09 -10.34 -5.03
CA GLY A 65 10.44 -9.85 -4.77
C GLY A 65 10.65 -9.38 -3.34
N MET A 66 9.66 -8.71 -2.75
CA MET A 66 9.68 -8.30 -1.33
C MET A 66 9.72 -9.51 -0.40
N TYR A 67 8.97 -10.57 -0.71
CA TYR A 67 8.91 -11.79 0.07
C TYR A 67 10.26 -12.53 0.04
N ASP A 68 10.89 -12.60 -1.13
CA ASP A 68 12.22 -13.18 -1.31
C ASP A 68 13.30 -12.35 -0.59
N ALA A 69 13.20 -11.02 -0.63
CA ALA A 69 14.11 -10.10 0.05
C ALA A 69 13.98 -10.16 1.58
N ALA A 70 12.77 -10.42 2.10
CA ALA A 70 12.52 -10.60 3.53
C ALA A 70 13.25 -11.82 4.11
N ASN A 71 13.53 -12.84 3.29
CA ASN A 71 14.33 -14.01 3.65
C ASN A 71 13.83 -14.75 4.91
N GLU A 72 14.49 -14.58 6.07
CA GLU A 72 14.12 -15.20 7.35
C GLU A 72 13.26 -14.27 8.25
N ASP A 73 12.89 -13.07 7.78
CA ASP A 73 12.01 -12.14 8.48
C ASP A 73 10.54 -12.58 8.32
N GLU A 74 10.16 -13.62 9.07
CA GLU A 74 8.79 -14.16 9.08
C GLU A 74 7.72 -13.09 9.37
N PRO A 75 7.91 -12.14 10.30
CA PRO A 75 6.96 -11.04 10.49
C PRO A 75 6.75 -10.18 9.24
N LEU A 76 7.81 -9.80 8.52
CA LEU A 76 7.69 -9.03 7.28
C LEU A 76 6.98 -9.84 6.18
N GLN A 77 7.31 -11.13 6.03
CA GLN A 77 6.62 -12.02 5.10
C GLN A 77 5.11 -12.10 5.38
N GLN A 78 4.71 -12.18 6.65
CA GLN A 78 3.30 -12.17 7.02
C GLN A 78 2.62 -10.85 6.66
N GLN A 79 3.27 -9.70 6.88
CA GLN A 79 2.70 -8.41 6.49
C GLN A 79 2.55 -8.27 4.98
N ILE A 80 3.50 -8.79 4.19
CA ILE A 80 3.38 -8.81 2.71
C ILE A 80 2.13 -9.59 2.30
N LEU A 81 1.92 -10.80 2.84
CA LEU A 81 0.75 -11.63 2.55
C LEU A 81 -0.58 -11.04 3.03
N LEU A 82 -0.57 -10.16 4.05
CA LEU A 82 -1.78 -9.50 4.53
C LEU A 82 -2.33 -8.45 3.55
N PHE A 83 -1.56 -8.05 2.55
CA PHE A 83 -2.00 -7.13 1.51
C PHE A 83 -3.14 -7.68 0.65
N ASP A 84 -3.20 -9.00 0.46
CA ASP A 84 -4.32 -9.65 -0.25
C ASP A 84 -5.68 -9.25 0.35
N ARG A 85 -5.73 -9.02 1.68
CA ARG A 85 -6.95 -8.55 2.34
C ARG A 85 -7.33 -7.13 1.94
N ILE A 86 -6.37 -6.27 1.63
CA ILE A 86 -6.62 -4.91 1.12
C ILE A 86 -7.14 -4.99 -0.32
N ILE A 87 -6.59 -5.90 -1.12
CA ILE A 87 -7.06 -6.15 -2.49
C ILE A 87 -8.49 -6.71 -2.51
N ASP A 88 -8.81 -7.65 -1.62
CA ASP A 88 -10.17 -8.19 -1.48
C ASP A 88 -11.20 -7.10 -1.15
N GLU A 89 -10.77 -6.10 -0.37
CA GLU A 89 -11.57 -4.95 0.01
C GLU A 89 -11.79 -3.96 -1.16
N LEU A 90 -10.96 -4.02 -2.21
CA LEU A 90 -11.12 -3.25 -3.45
C LEU A 90 -12.05 -3.89 -4.46
N MET A 91 -12.20 -5.22 -4.43
CA MET A 91 -12.96 -5.99 -5.42
C MET A 91 -14.39 -5.49 -5.67
N PRO A 92 -15.18 -5.09 -4.65
CA PRO A 92 -16.52 -4.55 -4.83
C PRO A 92 -16.59 -3.29 -5.71
N PHE A 93 -15.50 -2.52 -5.83
CA PHE A 93 -15.50 -1.24 -6.54
C PHE A 93 -15.19 -1.34 -8.03
N THR A 94 -14.62 -2.46 -8.45
CA THR A 94 -14.39 -2.75 -9.88
C THR A 94 -15.68 -3.15 -10.62
N THR A 95 -16.77 -3.44 -9.89
CA THR A 95 -17.95 -4.11 -10.42
C THR A 95 -19.27 -3.34 -10.31
N SER A 96 -19.38 -2.29 -9.49
CA SER A 96 -20.63 -1.51 -9.36
C SER A 96 -20.43 0.00 -9.46
N LYS A 97 -21.12 0.65 -10.41
CA LYS A 97 -21.12 2.12 -10.62
C LYS A 97 -22.17 2.88 -9.80
N ASP A 98 -23.05 2.18 -9.09
CA ASP A 98 -24.21 2.80 -8.46
C ASP A 98 -23.95 3.08 -6.96
N ASP A 99 -24.11 4.35 -6.61
CA ASP A 99 -24.00 5.02 -5.30
C ASP A 99 -22.62 5.55 -4.87
N SER A 100 -22.24 6.69 -5.48
CA SER A 100 -21.01 7.43 -5.15
C SER A 100 -20.89 7.80 -3.66
N ILE A 101 -22.00 8.05 -2.95
CA ILE A 101 -21.95 8.39 -1.51
C ILE A 101 -21.54 7.18 -0.67
N ILE A 102 -22.10 6.00 -0.96
CA ILE A 102 -21.74 4.76 -0.25
C ILE A 102 -20.27 4.42 -0.52
N LEU A 103 -19.84 4.57 -1.77
CA LEU A 103 -18.45 4.42 -2.18
C LEU A 103 -17.52 5.37 -1.42
N GLN A 104 -17.84 6.66 -1.36
CA GLN A 104 -17.04 7.67 -0.65
C GLN A 104 -16.89 7.35 0.84
N SER A 105 -18.00 7.02 1.52
CA SER A 105 -17.97 6.60 2.93
C SER A 105 -17.13 5.35 3.12
N TYR A 106 -17.24 4.36 2.23
CA TYR A 106 -16.43 3.15 2.32
C TYR A 106 -14.93 3.42 2.18
N ILE A 107 -14.54 4.23 1.19
CA ILE A 107 -13.13 4.59 0.95
C ILE A 107 -12.58 5.26 2.20
N LYS A 108 -13.30 6.25 2.74
CA LYS A 108 -12.89 7.04 3.89
C LYS A 108 -12.84 6.21 5.18
N ASP A 109 -13.88 5.43 5.45
CA ASP A 109 -14.10 4.81 6.77
C ASP A 109 -13.55 3.38 6.87
N LYS A 110 -13.26 2.73 5.74
CA LYS A 110 -12.81 1.33 5.72
C LYS A 110 -11.50 1.14 4.96
N LEU A 111 -11.49 1.42 3.66
CA LEU A 111 -10.33 1.10 2.80
C LEU A 111 -9.09 1.90 3.22
N PHE A 112 -9.23 3.21 3.41
CA PHE A 112 -8.11 4.06 3.80
C PHE A 112 -7.57 3.71 5.20
N THR A 113 -8.47 3.45 6.16
CA THR A 113 -8.08 3.00 7.51
C THR A 113 -7.32 1.69 7.48
N LEU A 114 -7.83 0.69 6.75
CA LEU A 114 -7.16 -0.60 6.59
C LEU A 114 -5.78 -0.45 5.95
N PHE A 115 -5.68 0.38 4.91
CA PHE A 115 -4.41 0.68 4.26
C PHE A 115 -3.41 1.34 5.22
N LEU A 116 -3.83 2.35 6.00
CA LEU A 116 -2.95 3.04 6.95
C LEU A 116 -2.44 2.10 8.05
N GLU A 117 -3.30 1.23 8.58
CA GLU A 117 -2.91 0.24 9.59
C GLU A 117 -1.85 -0.72 9.03
N TRP A 118 -2.13 -1.33 7.88
CA TRP A 118 -1.18 -2.23 7.23
C TRP A 118 0.12 -1.53 6.82
N LYS A 119 0.02 -0.33 6.24
CA LYS A 119 1.17 0.51 5.86
C LYS A 119 2.09 0.73 7.06
N LYS A 120 1.54 1.09 8.21
CA LYS A 120 2.31 1.33 9.43
C LYS A 120 3.06 0.08 9.88
N GLU A 121 2.40 -1.09 9.86
CA GLU A 121 3.02 -2.35 10.25
C GLU A 121 4.16 -2.72 9.28
N ILE A 122 3.92 -2.70 7.97
CA ILE A 122 4.96 -3.05 6.99
C ILE A 122 6.11 -2.03 7.00
N GLN A 123 5.83 -0.74 7.20
CA GLN A 123 6.85 0.30 7.34
C GLN A 123 7.74 0.05 8.57
N ALA A 124 7.16 -0.36 9.70
CA ALA A 124 7.94 -0.69 10.90
C ALA A 124 8.96 -1.82 10.65
N HIS A 125 8.65 -2.76 9.75
CA HIS A 125 9.55 -3.83 9.35
C HIS A 125 10.61 -3.41 8.32
N ILE A 126 10.27 -2.57 7.33
CA ILE A 126 11.22 -2.18 6.27
C ILE A 126 12.14 -1.01 6.68
N MET A 127 11.71 -0.13 7.59
CA MET A 127 12.45 1.06 8.01
C MET A 127 13.90 0.78 8.49
N PRO A 128 14.16 -0.28 9.29
CA PRO A 128 15.53 -0.63 9.71
C PRO A 128 16.51 -0.90 8.55
N TYR A 129 16.01 -1.26 7.37
CA TYR A 129 16.83 -1.56 6.20
C TYR A 129 17.11 -0.33 5.31
N ILE A 130 16.31 0.75 5.45
CA ILE A 130 16.41 1.95 4.63
C ILE A 130 16.88 3.20 5.40
N LEU A 131 16.78 3.19 6.73
CA LEU A 131 17.32 4.23 7.61
C LEU A 131 18.72 3.83 8.09
N HIS A 132 19.73 4.23 7.33
CA HIS A 132 21.15 4.09 7.67
C HIS A 132 21.86 5.44 7.68
#